data_AF-Q075N9-F1
#
_entry.id   AF-Q075N9-F1
#
_cell.length_a   1.000
_cell.length_b   1.000
_cell.length_c   1.000
_cell.angle_alpha   90.00
_cell.angle_beta   90.00
_cell.angle_gamma   90.00
#
_symmetry.space_group_name_H-M   'P 1'
#
loop_
_entity.id
_entity.type
_entity.pdbx_description
1 polymer ?
#
loop_
_entity_poly.entity_id
_entity_poly.type
_entity_poly.pdbx_seq_one_letter_code
_entity_poly.pdbx_strand_id
1 'polypeptide(L)'
;RKKSNNIKLYVKKVFIMDNCEEIIPEYLNFVKGVVDSEDLPLNISRETLQQNRVVKVIRKNIVKKCLELFQEITENKEDCKIFYEQYSKNIKLGIHEDSQNRTKLADLLRYKSTRCPDESTTLKEYVMRAKEGQNQIFYITGESQKSVENSPFLERLKQKGYEVLFMVEPIDEYCVQQLKEYEGKKLICATKEGLSLDEDEDDKKLKEEEKEKYEELCKIMKETLGEKIEKVIISDRLADSPCILVT
;
A
#
# COMPACT_ATOMS: atom_id res chain seq x y z
N ARG A 1 -28.65 15.96 -3.69
CA ARG A 1 -28.12 16.60 -4.93
C ARG A 1 -27.17 15.61 -5.58
N LYS A 2 -27.28 15.33 -6.89
CA LYS A 2 -26.31 14.47 -7.60
C LYS A 2 -24.93 15.15 -7.57
N LYS A 3 -23.87 14.41 -7.28
CA LYS A 3 -22.50 14.91 -7.15
C LYS A 3 -22.02 15.32 -8.55
N SER A 4 -21.62 16.58 -8.73
CA SER A 4 -20.98 17.03 -9.97
C SER A 4 -19.58 16.42 -10.05
N ASN A 5 -19.18 15.96 -11.24
CA ASN A 5 -17.81 15.55 -11.47
C ASN A 5 -16.94 16.76 -11.78
N ASN A 6 -15.66 16.61 -11.48
CA ASN A 6 -14.68 17.67 -11.69
C ASN A 6 -14.28 17.83 -13.17
N ILE A 7 -14.73 16.93 -14.05
CA ILE A 7 -14.50 16.98 -15.50
C ILE A 7 -15.79 17.33 -16.25
N LYS A 8 -15.71 18.37 -17.07
CA LYS A 8 -16.78 18.79 -17.98
C LYS A 8 -16.60 18.16 -19.36
N LEU A 9 -17.66 17.59 -19.90
CA LEU A 9 -17.69 16.96 -21.22
C LEU A 9 -18.32 17.91 -22.25
N TYR A 10 -17.59 18.11 -23.33
CA TYR A 10 -17.97 18.87 -24.51
C TYR A 10 -17.89 17.97 -25.73
N VAL A 11 -18.72 18.28 -26.72
CA VAL A 11 -18.66 17.67 -28.04
C VAL A 11 -18.66 18.77 -29.08
N LYS A 12 -17.60 18.85 -29.89
CA LYS A 12 -17.42 19.92 -30.88
C LYS A 12 -17.58 21.30 -30.25
N LYS A 13 -16.95 21.51 -29.08
CA LYS A 13 -17.02 22.74 -28.27
C LYS A 13 -18.40 23.08 -27.71
N VAL A 14 -19.40 22.20 -27.84
CA VAL A 14 -20.71 22.36 -27.22
C VAL A 14 -20.74 21.63 -25.89
N PHE A 15 -21.11 22.33 -24.81
CA PHE A 15 -21.23 21.74 -23.48
C PHE A 15 -22.33 20.68 -23.48
N ILE A 16 -22.00 19.47 -23.00
CA ILE A 16 -22.95 18.36 -22.91
C ILE A 16 -23.35 18.11 -21.45
N MET A 17 -22.37 17.85 -20.57
CA MET A 17 -22.62 17.56 -19.15
C MET A 17 -21.35 17.63 -18.29
N ASP A 18 -21.53 17.70 -16.97
CA ASP A 18 -20.46 17.78 -15.96
C ASP A 18 -20.57 16.69 -14.88
N ASN A 19 -21.34 15.64 -15.12
CA ASN A 19 -21.58 14.54 -14.19
C ASN A 19 -21.60 13.19 -14.94
N CYS A 20 -20.58 12.97 -15.76
CA CYS A 20 -20.30 11.70 -16.40
C CYS A 20 -19.35 10.88 -15.51
N GLU A 21 -19.89 10.05 -14.60
CA GLU A 21 -19.10 9.26 -13.62
C GLU A 21 -18.12 8.28 -14.27
N GLU A 22 -18.47 7.79 -15.46
CA GLU A 22 -17.63 6.86 -16.21
C GLU A 22 -16.43 7.52 -16.91
N ILE A 23 -16.29 8.85 -16.88
CA ILE A 23 -15.18 9.53 -17.59
C ILE A 23 -13.85 9.44 -16.84
N ILE A 24 -13.90 9.29 -15.50
CA ILE A 24 -12.71 9.29 -14.64
C ILE A 24 -12.97 8.38 -13.44
N PRO A 25 -12.00 7.55 -13.02
CA PRO A 25 -12.17 6.75 -11.82
C PRO A 25 -12.27 7.60 -10.56
N GLU A 26 -12.91 7.05 -9.52
CA GLU A 26 -13.15 7.74 -8.25
C GLU A 26 -11.85 8.21 -7.58
N TYR A 27 -10.80 7.39 -7.63
CA TYR A 27 -9.51 7.75 -7.06
C TYR A 27 -8.85 8.97 -7.74
N LEU A 28 -9.26 9.37 -8.95
CA LEU A 28 -8.80 10.59 -9.62
C LEU A 28 -9.84 11.72 -9.59
N ASN A 29 -10.91 11.60 -8.80
CA ASN A 29 -11.99 12.59 -8.80
C ASN A 29 -11.54 13.97 -8.30
N PHE A 30 -10.32 14.14 -7.79
CA PHE A 30 -9.77 15.46 -7.48
C PHE A 30 -9.31 16.25 -8.73
N VAL A 31 -9.09 15.55 -9.86
CA VAL A 31 -8.64 16.16 -11.12
C VAL A 31 -9.76 16.97 -11.75
N LYS A 32 -9.47 18.24 -12.04
CA LYS A 32 -10.40 19.16 -12.72
C LYS A 32 -9.97 19.37 -14.15
N GLY A 33 -10.94 19.39 -15.07
CA GLY A 33 -10.62 19.59 -16.48
C GLY A 33 -11.82 19.65 -17.42
N VAL A 34 -11.49 19.76 -18.70
CA VAL A 34 -12.45 19.76 -19.81
C VAL A 34 -12.02 18.69 -20.80
N VAL A 35 -12.98 17.87 -21.23
CA VAL A 35 -12.82 16.91 -22.31
C VAL A 35 -13.71 17.38 -23.46
N ASP A 36 -13.11 17.69 -24.61
CA ASP A 36 -13.83 18.00 -25.84
C ASP A 36 -13.61 16.86 -26.84
N SER A 37 -14.69 16.24 -27.30
CA SER A 37 -14.66 15.08 -28.20
C SER A 37 -15.31 15.40 -29.53
N GLU A 38 -14.70 14.99 -30.63
CA GLU A 38 -15.28 15.14 -31.99
C GLU A 38 -16.23 13.97 -32.36
N ASP A 39 -16.08 12.83 -31.68
CA ASP A 39 -16.63 11.52 -32.11
C ASP A 39 -17.77 11.00 -31.22
N LEU A 40 -18.19 11.76 -30.21
CA LEU A 40 -19.33 11.39 -29.38
C LEU A 40 -20.65 11.80 -30.07
N PRO A 41 -21.63 10.90 -30.21
CA PRO A 41 -22.90 11.23 -30.84
C PRO A 41 -23.69 12.24 -29.99
N LEU A 42 -24.15 13.34 -30.61
CA LEU A 42 -24.83 14.45 -29.92
C LEU A 42 -26.18 14.06 -29.30
N ASN A 43 -26.87 13.05 -29.87
CA ASN A 43 -28.20 12.61 -29.42
C ASN A 43 -28.14 11.57 -28.30
N ILE A 44 -27.05 11.55 -27.53
CA ILE A 44 -26.83 10.52 -26.52
C ILE A 44 -27.38 10.95 -25.16
N SER A 45 -28.27 10.13 -24.59
CA SER A 45 -28.71 10.32 -23.21
C SER A 45 -27.55 10.01 -22.25
N ARG A 46 -27.67 10.47 -21.01
CA ARG A 46 -26.70 10.19 -19.95
C ARG A 46 -26.48 8.68 -19.73
N GLU A 47 -27.54 7.89 -19.85
CA GLU A 47 -27.53 6.43 -19.68
C GLU A 47 -26.83 5.74 -20.85
N THR A 48 -27.10 6.17 -22.08
CA THR A 48 -26.45 5.61 -23.28
C THR A 48 -24.96 5.98 -23.34
N LEU A 49 -24.57 7.12 -22.76
CA LEU A 49 -23.17 7.57 -22.71
C LEU A 49 -22.31 6.69 -21.79
N GLN A 50 -22.85 6.26 -20.64
CA GLN A 50 -22.14 5.41 -19.67
C GLN A 50 -21.74 4.05 -20.26
N GLN A 51 -22.52 3.53 -21.20
CA GLN A 51 -22.23 2.24 -21.87
C GLN A 51 -21.36 2.40 -23.14
N ASN A 52 -20.98 3.63 -23.49
CA ASN A 52 -20.29 3.90 -24.75
C ASN A 52 -18.80 3.53 -24.69
N ARG A 53 -18.35 2.74 -25.68
CA ARG A 53 -16.94 2.34 -25.84
C ARG A 53 -15.98 3.53 -25.92
N VAL A 54 -16.40 4.64 -26.53
CA VAL A 54 -15.59 5.86 -26.66
C VAL A 54 -15.27 6.44 -25.29
N VAL A 55 -16.24 6.49 -24.37
CA VAL A 55 -16.03 7.01 -23.00
C VAL A 55 -15.02 6.16 -22.24
N LYS A 56 -15.05 4.84 -22.40
CA LYS A 56 -14.04 3.94 -21.80
C LYS A 56 -12.63 4.22 -22.33
N VAL A 57 -12.49 4.51 -23.62
CA VAL A 57 -11.20 4.89 -24.22
C VAL A 57 -10.72 6.24 -23.70
N ILE A 58 -11.63 7.23 -23.63
CA ILE A 58 -11.35 8.54 -23.04
C ILE A 58 -10.85 8.38 -21.60
N ARG A 59 -11.58 7.63 -20.75
CA ARG A 59 -11.19 7.34 -19.37
C ARG A 59 -9.79 6.74 -19.29
N LYS A 60 -9.49 5.72 -20.10
CA LYS A 60 -8.17 5.08 -20.12
C LYS A 60 -7.05 6.07 -20.48
N ASN A 61 -7.30 6.96 -21.45
CA ASN A 61 -6.32 7.96 -21.86
C ASN A 61 -6.12 9.06 -20.81
N ILE A 62 -7.20 9.51 -20.15
CA ILE A 62 -7.12 10.46 -19.04
C ILE A 62 -6.29 9.85 -17.91
N VAL A 63 -6.60 8.62 -17.48
CA VAL A 63 -5.85 7.92 -16.43
C VAL A 63 -4.36 7.84 -16.82
N LYS A 64 -4.05 7.41 -18.04
CA LYS A 64 -2.66 7.35 -18.54
C LYS A 64 -1.96 8.70 -18.41
N LYS A 65 -2.59 9.79 -18.86
CA LYS A 65 -2.02 11.14 -18.83
C LYS A 65 -1.88 11.71 -17.41
N CYS A 66 -2.83 11.43 -16.53
CA CYS A 66 -2.72 11.79 -15.12
C CYS A 66 -1.52 11.08 -14.46
N LEU A 67 -1.32 9.79 -14.72
CA LEU A 67 -0.19 9.05 -14.15
C LEU A 67 1.16 9.54 -14.70
N GLU A 68 1.25 9.87 -15.99
CA GLU A 68 2.43 10.51 -16.57
C GLU A 68 2.73 11.85 -15.88
N LEU A 69 1.71 12.70 -15.71
CA LEU A 69 1.85 13.97 -14.99
C LEU A 69 2.27 13.78 -13.53
N PHE A 70 1.72 12.79 -12.82
CA PHE A 70 2.11 12.54 -11.42
C PHE A 70 3.57 12.12 -11.33
N GLN A 71 4.06 11.32 -12.27
CA GLN A 71 5.48 10.96 -12.33
C GLN A 71 6.35 12.21 -12.51
N GLU A 72 6.01 13.09 -13.46
CA GLU A 72 6.70 14.37 -13.66
C GLU A 72 6.70 15.24 -12.40
N ILE A 73 5.55 15.39 -11.73
CA ILE A 73 5.44 16.13 -10.46
C ILE A 73 6.38 15.55 -9.40
N THR A 74 6.54 14.23 -9.35
CA THR A 74 7.41 13.59 -8.36
C THR A 74 8.91 13.75 -8.62
N GLU A 75 9.32 14.26 -9.78
CA GLU A 75 10.74 14.56 -10.07
C GLU A 75 11.25 15.77 -9.28
N ASN A 76 10.37 16.72 -8.94
CA ASN A 76 10.68 17.84 -8.05
C ASN A 76 10.29 17.50 -6.61
N LYS A 77 11.25 17.58 -5.67
CA LYS A 77 11.03 17.22 -4.27
C LYS A 77 9.96 18.06 -3.57
N GLU A 78 9.88 19.37 -3.84
CA GLU A 78 8.94 20.27 -3.19
C GLU A 78 7.52 20.02 -3.71
N ASP A 79 7.37 19.95 -5.03
CA ASP A 79 6.09 19.65 -5.67
C ASP A 79 5.59 18.25 -5.29
N CYS A 80 6.49 17.26 -5.24
CA CYS A 80 6.20 15.90 -4.77
C CYS A 80 5.65 15.91 -3.35
N LYS A 81 6.27 16.67 -2.43
CA LYS A 81 5.84 16.74 -1.03
C LYS A 81 4.41 17.29 -0.93
N ILE A 82 4.14 18.42 -1.59
CA ILE A 82 2.82 19.05 -1.61
C ILE A 82 1.80 18.10 -2.23
N PHE A 83 2.11 17.52 -3.40
CA PHE A 83 1.22 16.61 -4.11
C PHE A 83 0.88 15.36 -3.27
N TYR A 84 1.88 14.73 -2.67
CA TYR A 84 1.68 13.51 -1.90
C TYR A 84 0.94 13.79 -0.58
N GLU A 85 1.21 14.90 0.10
CA GLU A 85 0.48 15.30 1.30
C GLU A 85 -1.03 15.46 1.02
N GLN A 86 -1.38 16.03 -0.13
CA GLN A 86 -2.78 16.27 -0.50
C GLN A 86 -3.47 15.03 -1.09
N TYR A 87 -2.75 14.22 -1.88
CA TYR A 87 -3.37 13.20 -2.74
C TYR A 87 -2.86 11.77 -2.51
N SER A 88 -2.04 11.50 -1.50
CA SER A 88 -1.60 10.14 -1.14
C SER A 88 -2.77 9.16 -0.94
N LYS A 89 -3.84 9.59 -0.28
CA LYS A 89 -5.05 8.76 -0.08
C LYS A 89 -5.71 8.39 -1.41
N ASN A 90 -5.71 9.30 -2.38
CA ASN A 90 -6.19 9.03 -3.73
C ASN A 90 -5.31 8.02 -4.45
N ILE A 91 -3.98 8.12 -4.32
CA ILE A 91 -3.05 7.14 -4.91
C ILE A 91 -3.27 5.75 -4.31
N LYS A 92 -3.38 5.67 -2.97
CA LYS A 92 -3.62 4.42 -2.23
C LYS A 92 -4.98 3.80 -2.56
N LEU A 93 -6.02 4.62 -2.73
CA LEU A 93 -7.33 4.15 -3.23
C LEU A 93 -7.21 3.59 -4.65
N GLY A 94 -6.44 4.26 -5.51
CA GLY A 94 -6.16 3.77 -6.87
C GLY A 94 -5.48 2.40 -6.87
N ILE A 95 -4.57 2.12 -5.94
CA ILE A 95 -3.94 0.79 -5.80
C ILE A 95 -4.98 -0.28 -5.42
N HIS A 96 -5.92 0.09 -4.56
CA HIS A 96 -6.99 -0.80 -4.14
C HIS A 96 -7.93 -1.13 -5.31
N GLU A 97 -8.34 -0.14 -6.09
CA GLU A 97 -9.38 -0.27 -7.12
C GLU A 97 -8.86 -0.61 -8.53
N ASP A 98 -7.75 0.01 -8.97
CA ASP A 98 -7.26 -0.06 -10.35
C ASP A 98 -6.12 -1.09 -10.49
N SER A 99 -6.52 -2.34 -10.68
CA SER A 99 -5.58 -3.44 -10.94
C SER A 99 -4.71 -3.25 -12.18
N GLN A 100 -5.16 -2.50 -13.20
CA GLN A 100 -4.41 -2.33 -14.45
C GLN A 100 -3.26 -1.34 -14.29
N ASN A 101 -3.45 -0.30 -13.47
CA ASN A 101 -2.44 0.73 -13.24
C ASN A 101 -1.72 0.59 -11.88
N ARG A 102 -2.02 -0.46 -11.11
CA ARG A 102 -1.49 -0.69 -9.76
C ARG A 102 0.02 -0.53 -9.66
N THR A 103 0.79 -1.11 -10.58
CA THR A 103 2.25 -1.02 -10.58
C THR A 103 2.72 0.43 -10.71
N LYS A 104 2.14 1.20 -11.64
CA LYS A 104 2.48 2.61 -11.83
C LYS A 104 2.10 3.47 -10.64
N LEU A 105 0.99 3.16 -9.99
CA LEU A 105 0.57 3.83 -8.75
C LEU A 105 1.49 3.48 -7.59
N ALA A 106 1.97 2.23 -7.51
CA ALA A 106 2.93 1.81 -6.50
C ALA A 106 4.26 2.57 -6.59
N ASP A 107 4.70 2.94 -7.79
CA ASP A 107 5.90 3.78 -8.00
C ASP A 107 5.75 5.19 -7.38
N LEU A 108 4.52 5.66 -7.18
CA LEU A 108 4.22 6.96 -6.57
C LEU A 108 4.14 6.89 -5.03
N LEU A 109 4.13 5.69 -4.44
CA LEU A 109 4.06 5.55 -2.98
C LEU A 109 5.33 6.07 -2.31
N ARG A 110 5.12 6.70 -1.15
CA ARG A 110 6.15 7.23 -0.26
C ARG A 110 5.82 6.83 1.17
N TYR A 111 6.80 6.27 1.86
CA TYR A 111 6.67 5.81 3.24
C TYR A 111 7.93 6.17 4.03
N LYS A 112 7.79 6.37 5.33
CA LYS A 112 8.95 6.36 6.23
C LYS A 112 9.40 4.92 6.47
N SER A 113 10.63 4.72 6.91
CA SER A 113 11.14 3.39 7.21
C SER A 113 12.12 3.39 8.38
N THR A 114 12.51 2.20 8.84
CA THR A 114 13.57 2.05 9.86
C THR A 114 14.93 2.62 9.43
N ARG A 115 15.19 2.78 8.13
CA ARG A 115 16.41 3.40 7.61
C ARG A 115 16.22 4.88 7.25
N CYS A 116 14.98 5.31 7.02
CA CYS A 116 14.60 6.68 6.71
C CYS A 116 13.45 7.13 7.64
N PRO A 117 13.72 7.42 8.94
CA PRO A 117 12.68 7.79 9.89
C PRO A 117 12.21 9.24 9.75
N ASP A 118 13.07 10.12 9.25
CA ASP A 118 12.81 11.55 9.12
C ASP A 118 12.25 11.94 7.75
N GLU A 119 12.65 11.20 6.70
CA GLU A 119 12.25 11.42 5.32
C GLU A 119 11.49 10.23 4.75
N SER A 120 10.63 10.48 3.77
CA SER A 120 9.95 9.38 3.08
C SER A 120 10.83 8.81 1.97
N THR A 121 10.73 7.50 1.75
CA THR A 121 11.39 6.75 0.69
C THR A 121 10.35 6.06 -0.21
N THR A 122 10.75 5.75 -1.45
CA THR A 122 9.93 5.00 -2.40
C THR A 122 10.10 3.49 -2.22
N LEU A 123 9.16 2.70 -2.77
CA LEU A 123 9.34 1.24 -2.84
C LEU A 123 10.56 0.85 -3.68
N LYS A 124 10.85 1.58 -4.75
CA LYS A 124 12.02 1.35 -5.60
C LYS A 124 13.33 1.59 -4.85
N GLU A 125 13.39 2.67 -4.09
CA GLU A 125 14.54 2.99 -3.24
C GLU A 125 14.74 1.96 -2.13
N TYR A 126 13.65 1.46 -1.53
CA TYR A 126 13.70 0.32 -0.61
C TYR A 126 14.33 -0.90 -1.30
N VAL A 127 13.87 -1.25 -2.51
CA VAL A 127 14.38 -2.40 -3.27
C VAL A 127 15.88 -2.26 -3.56
N MET A 128 16.35 -1.06 -3.90
CA MET A 128 17.78 -0.79 -4.10
C MET A 128 18.63 -0.97 -2.84
N ARG A 129 18.04 -0.79 -1.65
CA ARG A 129 18.70 -0.98 -0.36
C ARG A 129 18.45 -2.36 0.26
N ALA A 130 17.62 -3.18 -0.38
CA ALA A 130 17.35 -4.55 0.06
C ALA A 130 18.65 -5.37 -0.01
N LYS A 131 18.79 -6.31 0.92
CA LYS A 131 19.96 -7.17 0.95
C LYS A 131 20.01 -8.10 -0.25
N GLU A 132 21.20 -8.59 -0.56
CA GLU A 132 21.36 -9.69 -1.50
C GLU A 132 20.55 -10.91 -1.02
N GLY A 133 19.83 -11.55 -1.93
CA GLY A 133 18.94 -12.68 -1.61
C GLY A 133 17.59 -12.32 -0.98
N GLN A 134 17.38 -11.09 -0.50
CA GLN A 134 16.12 -10.69 0.15
C GLN A 134 14.97 -10.63 -0.87
N ASN A 135 13.99 -11.53 -0.75
CA ASN A 135 12.84 -11.61 -1.68
C ASN A 135 11.56 -10.95 -1.13
N GLN A 136 11.66 -10.23 -0.01
CA GLN A 136 10.52 -9.63 0.67
C GLN A 136 10.72 -8.13 0.90
N ILE A 137 9.62 -7.37 0.92
CA ILE A 137 9.54 -6.00 1.41
C ILE A 137 8.81 -6.05 2.74
N PHE A 138 9.51 -5.75 3.83
CA PHE A 138 8.89 -5.76 5.15
C PHE A 138 8.20 -4.42 5.43
N TYR A 139 7.01 -4.49 5.99
CA TYR A 139 6.26 -3.33 6.44
C TYR A 139 5.57 -3.60 7.78
N ILE A 140 5.21 -2.54 8.48
CA ILE A 140 4.39 -2.57 9.69
C ILE A 140 3.29 -1.52 9.59
N THR A 141 2.09 -1.90 10.00
CA THR A 141 0.96 -1.00 10.12
C THR A 141 0.72 -0.59 11.57
N GLY A 142 0.17 0.60 11.80
CA GLY A 142 -0.20 1.07 13.13
C GLY A 142 -0.78 2.48 13.16
N GLU A 143 -1.11 2.97 14.35
CA GLU A 143 -1.82 4.25 14.51
C GLU A 143 -0.94 5.48 14.33
N SER A 144 0.39 5.35 14.51
CA SER A 144 1.33 6.46 14.38
C SER A 144 2.75 5.95 14.16
N GLN A 145 3.62 6.82 13.61
CA GLN A 145 5.03 6.51 13.42
C GLN A 145 5.70 6.08 14.74
N LYS A 146 5.48 6.84 15.82
CA LYS A 146 6.08 6.56 17.13
C LYS A 146 5.66 5.19 17.67
N SER A 147 4.42 4.77 17.42
CA SER A 147 3.92 3.46 17.85
C SER A 147 4.62 2.33 17.10
N VAL A 148 4.70 2.43 15.76
CA VAL A 148 5.32 1.36 14.97
C VAL A 148 6.84 1.31 15.11
N GLU A 149 7.51 2.45 15.28
CA GLU A 149 8.96 2.54 15.40
C GLU A 149 9.51 1.85 16.66
N ASN A 150 8.75 1.91 17.76
CA ASN A 150 9.05 1.26 19.04
C ASN A 150 8.41 -0.13 19.17
N SER A 151 7.86 -0.66 18.08
CA SER A 151 7.14 -1.92 18.12
C SER A 151 8.09 -3.12 18.33
N PRO A 152 7.73 -4.07 19.23
CA PRO A 152 8.53 -5.28 19.45
C PRO A 152 8.62 -6.17 18.20
N PHE A 153 7.66 -6.03 17.27
CA PHE A 153 7.67 -6.74 15.98
C PHE A 153 8.85 -6.34 15.08
N LEU A 154 9.55 -5.25 15.39
CA LEU A 154 10.72 -4.81 14.62
C LEU A 154 12.05 -5.32 15.19
N GLU A 155 12.08 -5.88 16.40
CA GLU A 155 13.32 -6.21 17.11
C GLU A 155 14.24 -7.12 16.28
N ARG A 156 13.78 -8.33 15.93
CA ARG A 156 14.60 -9.26 15.14
C ARG A 156 14.87 -8.76 13.72
N LEU A 157 13.92 -8.06 13.09
CA LEU A 157 14.11 -7.44 11.77
C LEU A 157 15.25 -6.41 11.80
N LYS A 158 15.28 -5.56 12.84
CA LYS A 158 16.35 -4.57 13.08
C LYS A 158 17.68 -5.25 13.37
N GLN A 159 17.70 -6.27 14.24
CA GLN A 159 18.93 -7.04 14.56
C GLN A 159 19.52 -7.70 13.32
N LYS A 160 18.67 -8.32 12.50
CA LYS A 160 19.10 -8.87 11.22
C LYS A 160 19.38 -7.77 10.20
N GLY A 161 19.04 -6.50 10.42
CA GLY A 161 19.37 -5.39 9.51
C GLY A 161 18.44 -5.27 8.30
N TYR A 162 17.22 -5.81 8.39
CA TYR A 162 16.17 -5.60 7.41
C TYR A 162 15.53 -4.21 7.55
N GLU A 163 15.33 -3.54 6.43
CA GLU A 163 14.55 -2.30 6.40
C GLU A 163 13.05 -2.63 6.52
N VAL A 164 12.29 -1.83 7.28
CA VAL A 164 10.85 -2.00 7.45
C VAL A 164 10.14 -0.68 7.17
N LEU A 165 9.14 -0.70 6.28
CA LEU A 165 8.31 0.46 5.95
C LEU A 165 7.25 0.72 7.03
N PHE A 166 7.01 1.99 7.34
CA PHE A 166 6.00 2.44 8.29
C PHE A 166 4.73 2.90 7.57
N MET A 167 3.63 2.20 7.82
CA MET A 167 2.33 2.44 7.21
C MET A 167 1.33 2.85 8.29
N VAL A 168 1.05 4.16 8.38
CA VAL A 168 0.37 4.73 9.57
C VAL A 168 -0.97 5.37 9.24
N GLU A 169 -1.45 5.22 8.01
CA GLU A 169 -2.78 5.67 7.62
C GLU A 169 -3.74 4.48 7.50
N PRO A 170 -5.02 4.61 7.91
CA PRO A 170 -5.99 3.52 7.81
C PRO A 170 -6.15 2.94 6.39
N ILE A 171 -5.96 3.76 5.35
CA ILE A 171 -6.04 3.32 3.96
C ILE A 171 -4.87 2.41 3.55
N ASP A 172 -3.76 2.42 4.28
CA ASP A 172 -2.62 1.55 3.98
C ASP A 172 -2.98 0.07 4.12
N GLU A 173 -3.82 -0.29 5.09
CA GLU A 173 -4.31 -1.67 5.26
C GLU A 173 -5.02 -2.18 4.00
N TYR A 174 -5.86 -1.33 3.38
CA TYR A 174 -6.55 -1.66 2.14
C TYR A 174 -5.62 -1.67 0.91
N CYS A 175 -4.59 -0.81 0.93
CA CYS A 175 -3.58 -0.71 -0.11
C CYS A 175 -2.76 -2.02 -0.19
N VAL A 176 -2.19 -2.47 0.94
CA VAL A 176 -1.33 -3.67 0.99
C VAL A 176 -2.09 -4.99 0.85
N GLN A 177 -3.40 -5.01 1.06
CA GLN A 177 -4.23 -6.16 0.69
C GLN A 177 -4.21 -6.44 -0.82
N GLN A 178 -4.10 -5.39 -1.64
CA GLN A 178 -4.10 -5.49 -3.10
C GLN A 178 -2.68 -5.45 -3.70
N LEU A 179 -1.76 -4.70 -3.08
CA LEU A 179 -0.35 -4.65 -3.45
C LEU A 179 0.42 -5.81 -2.82
N LYS A 180 0.31 -7.01 -3.41
CA LYS A 180 0.94 -8.23 -2.88
C LYS A 180 2.45 -8.31 -3.14
N GLU A 181 2.91 -7.71 -4.23
CA GLU A 181 4.30 -7.72 -4.67
C GLU A 181 4.68 -6.43 -5.38
N TYR A 182 5.98 -6.10 -5.34
CA TYR A 182 6.59 -4.98 -6.06
C TYR A 182 7.99 -5.39 -6.53
N GLU A 183 8.29 -5.17 -7.81
CA GLU A 183 9.54 -5.61 -8.47
C GLU A 183 9.95 -7.06 -8.13
N GLY A 184 8.97 -7.97 -8.10
CA GLY A 184 9.16 -9.40 -7.81
C GLY A 184 9.35 -9.75 -6.33
N LYS A 185 9.38 -8.76 -5.43
CA LYS A 185 9.47 -8.98 -3.98
C LYS A 185 8.08 -8.93 -3.33
N LYS A 186 7.79 -9.90 -2.45
CA LYS A 186 6.51 -9.98 -1.74
C LYS A 186 6.44 -8.98 -0.59
N LEU A 187 5.31 -8.29 -0.41
CA LEU A 187 5.10 -7.44 0.77
C LEU A 187 4.69 -8.32 1.96
N ILE A 188 5.45 -8.23 3.06
CA ILE A 188 5.23 -9.03 4.27
C ILE A 188 5.03 -8.12 5.48
N CYS A 189 3.92 -8.30 6.18
CA CYS A 189 3.63 -7.56 7.40
C CYS A 189 4.39 -8.14 8.60
N ALA A 190 5.09 -7.30 9.36
CA ALA A 190 5.80 -7.71 10.57
C ALA A 190 4.88 -8.23 11.68
N THR A 191 3.62 -7.77 11.71
CA THR A 191 2.64 -8.11 12.76
C THR A 191 1.83 -9.37 12.48
N LYS A 192 1.87 -9.91 11.25
CA LYS A 192 1.07 -11.06 10.84
C LYS A 192 1.80 -12.38 11.02
N GLU A 193 1.07 -13.48 11.19
CA GLU A 193 1.65 -14.82 11.11
C GLU A 193 2.39 -15.05 9.77
N GLY A 194 3.39 -15.94 9.76
CA GLY A 194 4.13 -16.31 8.54
C GLY A 194 5.31 -15.39 8.16
N LEU A 195 5.70 -14.43 9.01
CA LEU A 195 7.02 -13.79 8.89
C LEU A 195 8.11 -14.87 9.01
N SER A 196 8.75 -15.20 7.90
CA SER A 196 9.93 -16.05 7.84
C SER A 196 11.11 -15.18 7.49
N LEU A 197 12.05 -15.12 8.41
CA LEU A 197 13.36 -14.52 8.18
C LEU A 197 14.30 -15.63 7.69
N ASP A 198 15.28 -15.26 6.88
CA ASP A 198 16.34 -16.21 6.53
C ASP A 198 17.04 -16.65 7.83
N GLU A 199 16.97 -17.95 8.11
CA GLU A 199 17.52 -18.61 9.29
C GLU A 199 18.68 -19.52 8.87
N ASP A 200 19.82 -19.25 9.47
CA ASP A 200 21.03 -20.05 9.45
C ASP A 200 20.77 -21.41 10.14
N GLU A 201 21.61 -22.41 9.88
CA GLU A 201 21.50 -23.74 10.52
C GLU A 201 21.52 -23.66 12.06
N ASP A 202 22.31 -22.76 12.61
CA ASP A 202 22.42 -22.57 14.07
C ASP A 202 21.14 -21.91 14.65
N ASP A 203 20.56 -20.94 13.94
CA ASP A 203 19.28 -20.31 14.30
C ASP A 203 18.16 -21.36 14.36
N LYS A 204 18.13 -22.29 13.40
CA LYS A 204 17.13 -23.38 13.36
C LYS A 204 17.27 -24.35 14.52
N LYS A 205 18.50 -24.76 14.85
CA LYS A 205 18.77 -25.66 15.98
C LYS A 205 18.36 -25.02 17.31
N LEU A 206 18.77 -23.77 17.54
CA LEU A 206 18.38 -23.02 18.75
C LEU A 206 16.86 -22.95 18.90
N LYS A 207 16.15 -22.70 17.80
CA LYS A 207 14.69 -22.64 17.79
C LYS A 207 14.01 -23.97 18.12
N GLU A 208 14.55 -25.09 17.62
CA GLU A 208 14.05 -26.42 17.97
C GLU A 208 14.32 -26.75 19.44
N GLU A 209 15.53 -26.48 19.93
CA GLU A 209 15.91 -26.67 21.34
C GLU A 209 15.04 -25.82 22.29
N GLU A 210 14.80 -24.54 21.96
CA GLU A 210 13.95 -23.66 22.76
C GLU A 210 12.49 -24.10 22.73
N LYS A 211 11.98 -24.57 21.58
CA LYS A 211 10.62 -25.10 21.49
C LYS A 211 10.43 -26.31 22.40
N GLU A 212 11.37 -27.25 22.39
CA GLU A 212 11.31 -28.42 23.27
C GLU A 212 11.43 -28.02 24.75
N LYS A 213 12.40 -27.15 25.07
CA LYS A 213 12.65 -26.68 26.44
C LYS A 213 11.47 -25.95 27.07
N TYR A 214 10.74 -25.16 26.27
CA TYR A 214 9.63 -24.32 26.75
C TYR A 214 8.24 -24.85 26.37
N GLU A 215 8.14 -26.08 25.84
CA GLU A 215 6.87 -26.69 25.44
C GLU A 215 5.86 -26.73 26.60
N GLU A 216 6.31 -27.17 27.77
CA GLU A 216 5.47 -27.29 28.96
C GLU A 216 5.00 -25.91 29.47
N LEU A 217 5.88 -24.90 29.40
CA LEU A 217 5.50 -23.53 29.76
C LEU A 217 4.42 -23.00 28.82
N CYS A 218 4.53 -23.26 27.52
CA CYS A 218 3.52 -22.85 26.54
C CYS A 218 2.16 -23.51 26.83
N LYS A 219 2.14 -24.80 27.21
CA LYS A 219 0.92 -25.52 27.61
C LYS A 219 0.27 -24.88 28.85
N ILE A 220 1.05 -24.66 29.91
CA ILE A 220 0.56 -24.03 31.14
C ILE A 220 -0.01 -22.64 30.86
N MET A 221 0.67 -21.83 30.04
CA MET A 221 0.18 -20.50 29.66
C MET A 221 -1.12 -20.58 28.86
N LYS A 222 -1.23 -21.52 27.92
CA LYS A 222 -2.46 -21.73 27.15
C LYS A 222 -3.62 -22.18 28.03
N GLU A 223 -3.41 -23.10 28.95
CA GLU A 223 -4.44 -23.54 29.91
C GLU A 223 -4.89 -22.40 30.82
N THR A 224 -3.94 -21.59 31.30
CA THR A 224 -4.22 -20.45 32.18
C THR A 224 -5.01 -19.35 31.47
N LEU A 225 -4.69 -19.07 30.21
CA LEU A 225 -5.34 -18.01 29.43
C LEU A 225 -6.63 -18.47 28.74
N GLY A 226 -6.83 -19.79 28.62
CA GLY A 226 -8.07 -20.40 28.13
C GLY A 226 -8.48 -19.89 26.75
N GLU A 227 -9.71 -19.39 26.64
CA GLU A 227 -10.32 -18.90 25.40
C GLU A 227 -9.85 -17.49 24.99
N LYS A 228 -9.04 -16.80 25.81
CA LYS A 228 -8.56 -15.43 25.49
C LYS A 228 -7.53 -15.41 24.35
N ILE A 229 -6.91 -16.54 24.07
CA ILE A 229 -5.88 -16.70 23.03
C ILE A 229 -6.14 -17.98 22.25
N GLU A 230 -5.64 -18.07 21.03
CA GLU A 230 -5.74 -19.31 20.24
C GLU A 230 -4.65 -20.32 20.64
N LYS A 231 -3.39 -19.90 20.66
CA LYS A 231 -2.21 -20.74 20.95
C LYS A 231 -1.09 -19.93 21.61
N VAL A 232 -0.16 -20.61 22.27
CA VAL A 232 1.12 -20.05 22.75
C VAL A 232 2.25 -20.77 22.04
N ILE A 233 3.16 -20.01 21.44
CA ILE A 233 4.33 -20.55 20.73
C ILE A 233 5.57 -19.73 21.05
N ILE A 234 6.74 -20.36 20.96
CA ILE A 234 8.02 -19.64 20.99
C ILE A 234 8.18 -18.88 19.68
N SER A 235 8.47 -17.58 19.80
CA SER A 235 8.63 -16.65 18.69
C SER A 235 10.10 -16.45 18.36
N ASP A 236 10.42 -16.44 17.08
CA ASP A 236 11.73 -16.09 16.51
C ASP A 236 11.87 -14.58 16.21
N ARG A 237 10.83 -13.79 16.50
CA ARG A 237 10.70 -12.38 16.11
C ARG A 237 11.15 -11.39 17.17
N LEU A 238 11.24 -11.85 18.41
CA LEU A 238 11.55 -11.03 19.57
C LEU A 238 13.04 -11.11 19.88
N ALA A 239 13.54 -10.08 20.56
CA ALA A 239 14.87 -10.06 21.11
C ALA A 239 14.89 -9.58 22.56
N ASP A 240 14.26 -8.43 22.81
CA ASP A 240 14.27 -7.76 24.12
C ASP A 240 12.93 -7.94 24.83
N SER A 241 11.84 -8.05 24.06
CA SER A 241 10.50 -8.23 24.60
C SER A 241 10.21 -9.68 24.98
N PRO A 242 9.52 -9.93 26.13
CA PRO A 242 9.26 -11.30 26.60
C PRO A 242 8.16 -12.02 25.81
N CYS A 243 7.16 -11.30 25.30
CA CYS A 243 6.08 -11.85 24.49
C CYS A 243 5.35 -10.77 23.67
N ILE A 244 4.59 -11.20 22.66
CA ILE A 244 3.71 -10.38 21.81
C ILE A 244 2.42 -11.16 21.48
N LEU A 245 1.36 -10.43 21.14
CA LEU A 245 0.14 -11.00 20.55
C LEU A 245 0.17 -10.80 19.04
N VAL A 246 0.02 -11.87 18.27
CA VAL A 246 0.09 -11.88 16.80
C VAL A 246 -1.31 -12.14 16.24
N THR A 247 -1.62 -11.55 15.08
CA THR A 247 -2.90 -11.72 14.35
C THR A 247 -2.71 -12.39 13.00
#